data_AF-A0A1T4W5F7-F1
#
_entry.id   AF-A0A1T4W5F7-F1
#
_cell.length_a   1.000
_cell.length_b   1.000
_cell.length_c   1.000
_cell.angle_alpha   90.00
_cell.angle_beta   90.00
_cell.angle_gamma   90.00
#
_symmetry.space_group_name_H-M   'P 1'
#
loop_
_entity.id
_entity.type
_entity.pdbx_description
1 polymer ?
#
loop_
_entity_poly.entity_id
_entity_poly.type
_entity_poly.pdbx_seq_one_letter_code
_entity_poly.pdbx_strand_id
1 'polypeptide(L)' 'MIFQRYGNMKFAYRNREFWCKGYYVDTVGKNTAAIKSYIANQLKHDREIDQMSLFDPRDPFTGSK' A
#
# COMPACT_ATOMS: atom_id res chain seq x y z
N MET A 1 -7.65 11.19 -10.26
CA MET A 1 -7.06 10.10 -9.45
C MET A 1 -6.61 8.96 -10.36
N ILE A 2 -5.50 8.26 -10.08
CA ILE A 2 -4.87 7.32 -11.02
C ILE A 2 -5.84 6.24 -11.54
N PHE A 3 -6.76 5.79 -10.70
CA PHE A 3 -7.81 4.82 -11.07
C PHE A 3 -8.89 5.36 -12.00
N GLN A 4 -9.10 6.68 -12.07
CA GLN A 4 -9.99 7.30 -13.07
C GLN A 4 -9.37 7.26 -14.47
N ARG A 5 -8.04 7.28 -14.55
CA ARG A 5 -7.28 7.17 -15.82
C ARG A 5 -7.04 5.71 -16.20
N TYR A 6 -6.85 4.83 -15.23
CA TYR A 6 -6.59 3.40 -15.41
C TYR A 6 -7.66 2.55 -14.72
N GLY A 7 -8.86 2.48 -15.31
CA GLY A 7 -10.01 1.79 -14.71
C GLY A 7 -9.76 0.32 -14.38
N ASN A 8 -8.97 -0.38 -15.20
CA ASN A 8 -8.63 -1.79 -14.98
C ASN A 8 -7.81 -2.02 -13.68
N MET A 9 -7.01 -1.04 -13.27
CA MET A 9 -6.23 -1.16 -12.02
C MET A 9 -7.11 -1.13 -10.77
N LYS A 10 -8.32 -0.55 -10.84
CA LYS A 10 -9.27 -0.56 -9.72
C LYS A 10 -9.63 -1.98 -9.29
N PHE A 11 -9.77 -2.88 -10.26
CA PHE A 11 -10.10 -4.29 -10.01
C PHE A 11 -8.90 -5.07 -9.46
N ALA A 12 -7.69 -4.77 -9.93
CA ALA A 12 -6.46 -5.39 -9.42
C ALA A 12 -6.18 -5.01 -7.97
N TYR A 13 -6.50 -3.77 -7.57
CA TYR A 13 -6.24 -3.27 -6.23
C TYR A 13 -7.37 -3.56 -5.22
N ARG A 14 -8.55 -4.09 -5.63
CA ARG A 14 -9.63 -4.57 -4.72
C ARG A 14 -9.82 -3.72 -3.44
N ASN A 15 -10.14 -2.44 -3.60
CA ASN A 15 -10.29 -1.43 -2.53
C ASN A 15 -9.01 -1.01 -1.77
N ARG A 16 -7.83 -1.45 -2.21
CA ARG A 16 -6.54 -0.98 -1.68
C ARG A 16 -6.12 0.33 -2.33
N GLU A 17 -5.39 1.12 -1.56
CA GLU A 17 -4.84 2.39 -2.00
C GLU A 17 -3.67 2.15 -2.99
N PHE A 18 -3.50 3.06 -3.94
CA PHE A 18 -2.41 2.96 -4.92
C PHE A 18 -1.05 3.34 -4.30
N TRP A 19 -1.05 4.27 -3.36
CA TRP A 19 0.15 4.78 -2.70
C TRP A 19 0.29 4.16 -1.31
N CYS A 20 1.54 3.93 -0.89
CA CYS A 20 1.85 3.66 0.51
C CYS A 20 1.43 4.87 1.36
N LYS A 21 1.07 4.63 2.63
CA LYS A 21 0.61 5.69 3.55
C LYS A 21 1.71 6.67 3.96
N GLY A 22 2.97 6.23 3.90
CA GLY A 22 4.15 7.04 4.23
C GLY A 22 4.75 7.74 3.01
N TYR A 23 5.43 8.85 3.25
CA TYR A 23 6.30 9.49 2.28
C TYR A 23 7.66 9.86 2.89
N TYR A 24 8.70 9.89 2.05
CA TYR A 24 10.03 10.37 2.40
C TYR A 24 10.36 11.59 1.53
N VAL A 25 10.93 12.63 2.14
CA VAL A 25 11.37 13.85 1.46
C VAL A 25 12.83 14.09 1.81
N ASP A 26 13.63 14.35 0.79
CA ASP A 26 15.01 14.81 0.95
C ASP A 26 15.17 16.16 0.24
N THR A 27 16.07 17.00 0.74
CA THR A 27 16.39 18.30 0.12
C THR A 27 17.43 18.10 -0.99
N VAL A 28 18.12 19.14 -1.46
CA VAL A 28 18.98 19.03 -2.66
C VAL A 28 20.24 18.20 -2.37
N GLY A 29 20.09 16.89 -2.48
CA GLY A 29 21.07 15.85 -2.25
C GLY A 29 20.31 14.53 -2.19
N LYS A 30 20.63 13.55 -3.06
CA LYS A 30 19.94 12.26 -3.02
C LYS A 30 20.64 11.34 -2.03
N ASN A 31 20.18 11.30 -0.77
CA ASN A 31 20.70 10.33 0.18
C ASN A 31 20.17 8.92 -0.16
N THR A 32 20.87 8.24 -1.06
CA THR A 32 20.50 6.91 -1.55
C THR A 32 20.40 5.87 -0.42
N ALA A 33 21.23 5.99 0.62
CA ALA A 33 21.18 5.08 1.76
C ALA A 33 19.89 5.26 2.58
N ALA A 34 19.50 6.50 2.84
CA ALA A 34 18.26 6.82 3.56
C ALA A 34 17.01 6.45 2.75
N ILE A 35 17.01 6.67 1.44
CA ILE A 35 15.89 6.26 0.55
C ILE A 35 15.72 4.73 0.59
N LYS A 36 16.83 3.98 0.49
CA LYS A 36 16.79 2.51 0.54
C LYS A 36 16.27 1.99 1.88
N SER A 37 16.75 2.54 3.00
CA SER A 37 16.29 2.11 4.32
C SER A 37 14.82 2.46 4.54
N TYR A 38 14.37 3.63 4.07
CA TYR A 38 12.98 4.04 4.13
C TYR A 38 12.06 3.08 3.37
N ILE A 39 12.38 2.76 2.10
CA ILE A 39 11.59 1.83 1.29
C ILE A 39 11.53 0.45 1.96
N ALA A 40 12.65 -0.07 2.45
CA ALA A 40 12.68 -1.38 3.10
C ALA A 40 11.80 -1.45 4.36
N ASN A 41 11.85 -0.41 5.18
CA ASN A 41 11.02 -0.30 6.38
C ASN A 41 9.53 -0.16 6.03
N GLN A 42 9.21 0.66 5.03
CA GLN A 42 7.84 0.86 4.56
C GLN A 42 7.25 -0.46 4.04
N LEU A 43 7.98 -1.21 3.21
CA LEU A 43 7.53 -2.50 2.69
C LEU A 43 7.32 -3.55 3.78
N LYS A 44 8.17 -3.54 4.83
CA LYS A 44 8.01 -4.44 5.98
C LYS A 44 6.71 -4.12 6.74
N HIS A 45 6.50 -2.86 7.07
CA HIS A 45 5.32 -2.41 7.80
C HIS A 45 4.04 -2.61 6.99
N ASP A 46 4.06 -2.33 5.70
CA ASP A 46 2.92 -2.55 4.80
C ASP A 46 2.58 -4.05 4.71
N ARG A 47 3.57 -4.95 4.70
CA ARG A 47 3.33 -6.40 4.74
C ARG A 47 2.70 -6.85 6.06
N GLU A 48 3.14 -6.29 7.18
CA GLU A 48 2.57 -6.58 8.50
C GLU A 48 1.12 -6.10 8.59
N ILE A 49 0.82 -4.89 8.10
CA ILE A 49 -0.54 -4.36 7.98
C ILE A 49 -1.40 -5.22 7.07
N ASP A 50 -0.87 -5.59 5.90
CA ASP A 50 -1.60 -6.41 4.93
C ASP A 50 -1.98 -7.77 5.50
N GLN A 51 -1.09 -8.40 6.27
CA GLN A 51 -1.38 -9.65 6.99
C GLN A 51 -2.52 -9.47 8.01
N MET A 52 -2.54 -8.36 8.74
CA MET A 52 -3.65 -8.05 9.64
C MET A 52 -4.96 -7.79 8.87
N SER A 53 -4.88 -7.14 7.70
CA SER A 53 -6.05 -6.85 6.86
C SER A 53 -6.62 -8.08 6.14
N LEU A 54 -5.86 -9.17 6.03
CA LEU A 54 -6.34 -10.44 5.50
C LEU A 54 -7.45 -11.03 6.39
N PHE A 55 -7.44 -10.66 7.68
CA PHE A 55 -8.51 -10.94 8.63
C PHE A 55 -9.46 -9.73 8.71
N ASP A 56 -10.15 -9.42 7.61
CA ASP A 56 -11.25 -8.45 7.64
C ASP A 56 -12.54 -9.16 8.07
N PRO A 57 -13.11 -8.86 9.26
CA PRO A 57 -14.39 -9.43 9.70
C PRO A 57 -15.56 -9.06 8.79
N ARG A 58 -15.36 -8.12 7.85
CA ARG A 58 -16.32 -7.67 6.84
C ARG A 58 -15.99 -8.20 5.44
N ASP A 59 -15.19 -9.26 5.33
CA ASP A 59 -14.93 -9.92 4.06
C ASP A 59 -16.27 -10.30 3.39
N PRO A 60 -16.63 -9.69 2.25
CA PRO A 60 -17.90 -9.96 1.57
C PRO A 60 -17.96 -11.40 0.99
N PHE A 61 -16.87 -12.16 1.05
CA PHE A 61 -16.81 -13.58 0.71
C PHE A 61 -16.90 -14.52 1.92
N THR A 62 -16.86 -14.00 3.15
CA THR A 62 -17.34 -14.75 4.32
C THR A 62 -18.86 -14.73 4.29
N GLY A 63 -19.43 -15.62 3.48
CA GLY A 63 -20.86 -15.81 3.37
C GLY A 63 -21.46 -16.18 4.73
N SER A 64 -21.95 -15.18 5.46
CA SER A 64 -23.04 -15.43 6.39
C SER A 64 -24.23 -15.84 5.53
N LYS A 65 -24.69 -17.07 5.75
CA LYS A 65 -26.09 -17.40 5.46
C LYS A 65 -27.01 -16.48 6.26
#